data_AF-A0A257LDZ7-F1
#
_entry.id   AF-A0A257LDZ7-F1
#
_cell.length_a   1.000
_cell.length_b   1.000
_cell.length_c   1.000
_cell.angle_alpha   90.00
_cell.angle_beta   90.00
_cell.angle_gamma   90.00
#
_symmetry.space_group_name_H-M   'P 1'
#
loop_
_entity.id
_entity.type
_entity.pdbx_description
1 polymer ?
#
loop_
_entity_poly.entity_id
_entity_poly.type
_entity_poly.pdbx_seq_one_letter_code
_entity_poly.pdbx_strand_id
1 'polypeptide(L)'
;MPVESLKDTAAACVAELVAGRGRSIKSFLYVFVDTFVGGGLVLDSHLRAGLHGNAGAIGSLPLALAAHRPLHGGVQHSTTGLPAPPQLLSVASLLNLEQLYQAAGMDITAVADERALQSPWRTHTEAWLDEAAAAVALAVNSAACLLDLECVILDGSFSRGLQAALQRALDAALDRYSWEGVTRPQLLAGAIGSDARALGGALLPLHANFAPDRALFLKIAAE
;
A
#
# COMPACT_ATOMS: atom_id res chain seq x y z
N MET A 1 21.01 -14.39 -20.11
CA MET A 1 20.73 -13.21 -19.27
C MET A 1 20.04 -13.70 -18.00
N PRO A 2 20.34 -13.13 -16.82
CA PRO A 2 19.62 -13.47 -15.59
C PRO A 2 18.14 -13.09 -15.71
N VAL A 3 17.26 -13.89 -15.09
CA VAL A 3 15.81 -13.64 -15.02
C VAL A 3 15.45 -13.56 -13.55
N GLU A 4 14.86 -12.44 -13.14
CA GLU A 4 14.37 -12.20 -11.80
C GLU A 4 12.84 -12.08 -11.81
N SER A 5 12.18 -12.60 -10.79
CA SER A 5 10.73 -12.51 -10.62
C SER A 5 10.43 -11.75 -9.34
N LEU A 6 9.56 -10.75 -9.45
CA LEU A 6 9.15 -9.90 -8.36
C LEU A 6 7.65 -9.60 -8.51
N LYS A 7 6.96 -9.42 -7.38
CA LYS A 7 5.55 -8.98 -7.41
C LYS A 7 5.45 -7.60 -8.04
N ASP A 8 4.39 -7.39 -8.81
CA ASP A 8 4.04 -6.11 -9.44
C ASP A 8 4.20 -4.90 -8.52
N THR A 9 3.66 -4.95 -7.30
CA THR A 9 3.74 -3.84 -6.33
C THR A 9 5.14 -3.62 -5.78
N ALA A 10 5.93 -4.69 -5.66
CA ALA A 10 7.33 -4.59 -5.28
C ALA A 10 8.17 -4.05 -6.44
N ALA A 11 7.86 -4.39 -7.70
CA ALA A 11 8.47 -3.76 -8.87
C ALA A 11 8.14 -2.26 -8.90
N ALA A 12 6.87 -1.87 -8.74
CA ALA A 12 6.49 -0.46 -8.64
C ALA A 12 7.23 0.27 -7.50
N CYS A 13 7.42 -0.41 -6.35
CA CYS A 13 8.22 0.10 -5.25
C CYS A 13 9.69 0.34 -5.65
N VAL A 14 10.30 -0.55 -6.45
CA VAL A 14 11.66 -0.35 -6.99
C VAL A 14 11.71 0.88 -7.90
N ALA A 15 10.69 1.11 -8.72
CA ALA A 15 10.65 2.32 -9.56
C ALA A 15 10.67 3.59 -8.71
N GLU A 16 9.86 3.66 -7.66
CA GLU A 16 9.86 4.79 -6.74
C GLU A 16 11.15 4.89 -5.93
N LEU A 17 11.77 3.76 -5.55
CA LEU A 17 13.05 3.70 -4.85
C LEU A 17 14.19 4.29 -5.70
N VAL A 18 14.27 3.89 -6.97
CA VAL A 18 15.40 4.19 -7.85
C VAL A 18 15.21 5.51 -8.61
N ALA A 19 14.01 5.74 -9.14
CA ALA A 19 13.71 6.88 -10.02
C ALA A 19 12.79 7.93 -9.37
N GLY A 20 12.11 7.59 -8.27
CA GLY A 20 11.20 8.47 -7.56
C GLY A 20 11.82 9.09 -6.30
N ARG A 21 10.98 9.26 -5.26
CA ARG A 21 11.35 9.90 -3.99
C ARG A 21 12.27 9.05 -3.10
N GLY A 22 12.42 7.75 -3.35
CA GLY A 22 13.32 6.89 -2.57
C GLY A 22 14.81 7.22 -2.73
N ARG A 23 15.16 8.13 -3.66
CA ARG A 23 16.50 8.72 -3.74
C ARG A 23 16.86 9.59 -2.53
N SER A 24 15.87 10.18 -1.86
CA SER A 24 16.05 11.05 -0.69
C SER A 24 15.53 10.44 0.62
N ILE A 25 14.70 9.39 0.54
CA ILE A 25 14.04 8.77 1.69
C ILE A 25 14.51 7.34 1.82
N LYS A 26 14.99 6.94 3.01
CA LYS A 26 15.63 5.64 3.18
C LYS A 26 14.68 4.57 3.69
N SER A 27 13.74 4.93 4.56
CA SER A 27 12.82 3.97 5.16
C SER A 27 11.37 4.40 4.95
N PHE A 28 10.63 3.66 4.12
CA PHE A 28 9.26 3.99 3.78
C PHE A 28 8.41 2.76 3.44
N LEU A 29 7.10 2.91 3.65
CA LEU A 29 6.09 2.01 3.10
C LEU A 29 5.58 2.59 1.78
N TYR A 30 5.67 1.82 0.71
CA TYR A 30 5.06 2.16 -0.57
C TYR A 30 3.67 1.52 -0.65
N VAL A 31 2.65 2.34 -0.92
CA VAL A 31 1.27 1.93 -1.17
C VAL A 31 0.99 2.17 -2.65
N PHE A 32 0.72 1.09 -3.39
CA PHE A 32 0.42 1.17 -4.82
C PHE A 32 -1.01 0.71 -5.06
N VAL A 33 -1.84 1.61 -5.56
CA VAL A 33 -3.26 1.35 -5.85
C VAL A 33 -3.46 1.21 -7.36
N ASP A 34 -3.72 -0.03 -7.79
CA ASP A 34 -4.05 -0.37 -9.17
C ASP A 34 -5.35 -1.20 -9.17
N THR A 35 -5.57 -2.06 -10.17
CA THR A 35 -6.62 -3.08 -10.16
C THR A 35 -6.73 -3.76 -8.80
N PHE A 36 -5.58 -4.08 -8.18
CA PHE A 36 -5.50 -4.40 -6.77
C PHE A 36 -4.51 -3.48 -6.06
N VAL A 37 -4.87 -3.03 -4.87
CA VAL A 37 -3.93 -2.35 -3.99
C VAL A 37 -2.96 -3.33 -3.35
N GLY A 38 -1.71 -2.92 -3.25
CA GLY A 38 -0.72 -3.59 -2.42
C GLY A 38 0.39 -2.62 -2.04
N GLY A 39 1.56 -3.17 -1.76
CA GLY A 39 2.68 -2.34 -1.35
C GLY A 39 4.03 -2.99 -1.47
N GLY A 40 5.01 -2.27 -0.95
CA GLY A 40 6.40 -2.68 -0.81
C GLY A 40 7.00 -1.98 0.41
N LEU A 41 7.96 -2.65 1.05
CA LEU A 41 8.66 -2.10 2.20
C LEU A 41 10.10 -1.80 1.84
N VAL A 42 10.53 -0.57 2.06
CA VAL A 42 11.94 -0.18 1.96
C VAL A 42 12.43 0.20 3.35
N LEU A 43 13.56 -0.36 3.77
CA LEU A 43 14.27 0.04 4.98
C LEU A 43 15.74 0.23 4.65
N ASP A 44 16.33 1.34 5.07
CA ASP A 44 17.72 1.70 4.81
C ASP A 44 18.07 1.70 3.31
N SER A 45 17.16 2.20 2.47
CA SER A 45 17.24 2.20 1.00
C SER A 45 17.30 0.82 0.36
N HIS A 46 16.88 -0.23 1.08
CA HIS A 46 16.78 -1.58 0.55
C HIS A 46 15.33 -2.04 0.51
N LEU A 47 14.87 -2.48 -0.66
CA LEU A 47 13.62 -3.23 -0.78
C LEU A 47 13.72 -4.49 0.07
N ARG A 48 12.79 -4.65 1.01
CA ARG A 48 12.68 -5.83 1.86
C ARG A 48 11.73 -6.81 1.20
N ALA A 49 12.26 -7.96 0.80
CA ALA A 49 11.43 -9.08 0.33
C ALA A 49 10.79 -9.84 1.49
N GLY A 50 11.48 -9.94 2.64
CA GLY A 50 11.10 -10.85 3.72
C GLY A 50 11.34 -12.32 3.36
N LEU A 51 11.12 -13.24 4.31
CA LEU A 51 11.49 -14.66 4.15
C LEU A 51 10.81 -15.34 2.94
N HIS A 52 9.55 -14.99 2.68
CA HIS A 52 8.74 -15.58 1.59
C HIS A 52 8.42 -14.58 0.47
N GLY A 53 9.12 -13.44 0.39
CA GLY A 53 8.77 -12.39 -0.57
C GLY A 53 7.47 -11.62 -0.23
N ASN A 54 7.05 -11.64 1.04
CA ASN A 54 5.77 -11.06 1.51
C ASN A 54 5.93 -9.78 2.35
N ALA A 55 7.14 -9.27 2.58
CA ALA A 55 7.28 -8.01 3.28
C ALA A 55 6.60 -6.88 2.48
N GLY A 56 5.83 -6.04 3.17
CA GLY A 56 5.02 -5.00 2.53
C GLY A 56 3.73 -5.50 1.85
N ALA A 57 3.31 -6.75 2.05
CA ALA A 57 2.05 -7.30 1.50
C ALA A 57 0.79 -6.75 2.20
N ILE A 58 0.67 -5.42 2.28
CA ILE A 58 -0.40 -4.72 2.99
C ILE A 58 -1.79 -5.00 2.42
N GLY A 59 -1.90 -5.40 1.15
CA GLY A 59 -3.17 -5.80 0.55
C GLY A 59 -3.84 -6.93 1.34
N SER A 60 -3.06 -7.85 1.91
CA SER A 60 -3.59 -8.97 2.71
C SER A 60 -3.81 -8.64 4.19
N LEU A 61 -3.59 -7.38 4.60
CA LEU A 61 -3.79 -6.93 5.98
C LEU A 61 -5.28 -7.01 6.33
N PRO A 62 -5.67 -7.73 7.40
CA PRO A 62 -7.06 -7.79 7.84
C PRO A 62 -7.50 -6.46 8.44
N LEU A 63 -8.69 -6.01 8.09
CA LEU A 63 -9.23 -4.71 8.53
C LEU A 63 -9.99 -4.76 9.86
N ALA A 64 -10.11 -5.95 10.45
CA ALA A 64 -10.68 -6.15 11.77
C ALA A 64 -10.02 -7.34 12.46
N LEU A 65 -10.22 -7.45 13.77
CA LEU A 65 -9.79 -8.63 14.52
C LEU A 65 -10.52 -9.87 13.99
N ALA A 66 -9.77 -10.96 13.81
CA ALA A 66 -10.37 -12.25 13.54
C ALA A 66 -11.32 -12.59 14.69
N ALA A 67 -12.59 -12.81 14.37
CA ALA A 67 -13.63 -12.97 15.37
C ALA A 67 -13.35 -14.21 16.22
N HIS A 68 -12.92 -13.98 17.47
CA HIS A 68 -12.98 -14.94 18.56
C HIS A 68 -13.72 -14.25 19.70
N ARG A 69 -14.69 -14.96 20.29
CA ARG A 69 -15.58 -14.62 21.42
C ARG A 69 -15.26 -13.30 22.17
N PRO A 70 -16.26 -12.46 22.54
CA PRO A 70 -16.04 -11.22 23.27
C PRO A 70 -15.19 -11.40 24.54
N LEU A 71 -14.31 -10.43 24.79
CA LEU A 71 -13.37 -10.36 25.92
C LEU A 71 -14.06 -10.37 27.30
N HIS A 72 -15.41 -10.26 27.35
CA HIS A 72 -16.20 -10.20 28.58
C HIS A 72 -17.48 -11.06 28.49
N GLY A 73 -17.46 -12.21 29.17
CA GLY A 73 -18.62 -12.72 29.93
C GLY A 73 -19.83 -13.38 29.25
N GLY A 74 -19.71 -13.95 28.04
CA GLY A 74 -20.84 -14.62 27.35
C GLY A 74 -20.59 -16.09 27.00
N VAL A 75 -21.57 -16.96 27.32
CA VAL A 75 -21.56 -18.43 27.19
C VAL A 75 -21.16 -18.91 25.79
N GLN A 76 -20.44 -20.04 25.77
CA GLN A 76 -19.89 -20.68 24.58
C GLN A 76 -20.97 -21.02 23.55
N HIS A 77 -20.93 -20.38 22.38
CA HIS A 77 -21.46 -20.94 21.14
C HIS A 77 -20.28 -21.08 20.15
N SER A 78 -20.35 -22.12 19.31
CA SER A 78 -19.27 -22.61 18.44
C SER A 78 -18.52 -21.52 17.67
N THR A 79 -17.18 -21.59 17.66
CA THR A 79 -16.28 -20.71 16.86
C THR A 79 -16.13 -21.17 15.41
N THR A 80 -16.83 -22.24 15.00
CA THR A 80 -16.79 -22.78 13.65
C THR A 80 -17.75 -22.01 12.74
N GLY A 81 -17.22 -21.22 11.79
CA GLY A 81 -18.00 -20.62 10.71
C GLY A 81 -18.17 -19.10 10.73
N LEU A 82 -17.48 -18.35 11.60
CA LEU A 82 -17.43 -16.89 11.47
C LEU A 82 -16.57 -16.50 10.26
N PRO A 83 -17.03 -15.57 9.39
CA PRO A 83 -16.25 -15.16 8.23
C PRO A 83 -14.95 -14.47 8.67
N ALA A 84 -13.89 -14.71 7.91
CA ALA A 84 -12.65 -13.95 8.09
C ALA A 84 -12.91 -12.46 7.87
N PRO A 85 -12.23 -11.56 8.60
CA PRO A 85 -12.34 -10.14 8.37
C PRO A 85 -11.91 -9.78 6.93
N PRO A 86 -12.52 -8.75 6.32
CA PRO A 86 -12.11 -8.29 5.00
C PRO A 86 -10.64 -7.86 5.01
N GLN A 87 -9.99 -8.01 3.87
CA GLN A 87 -8.61 -7.57 3.68
C GLN A 87 -8.58 -6.17 3.05
N LEU A 88 -7.47 -5.45 3.24
CA LEU A 88 -7.27 -4.13 2.62
C LEU A 88 -7.52 -4.16 1.10
N LEU A 89 -7.04 -5.21 0.41
CA LEU A 89 -7.21 -5.37 -1.04
C LEU A 89 -8.67 -5.47 -1.47
N SER A 90 -9.58 -5.94 -0.62
CA SER A 90 -11.01 -6.05 -0.96
C SER A 90 -11.78 -4.74 -0.82
N VAL A 91 -11.11 -3.67 -0.38
CA VAL A 91 -11.72 -2.36 -0.12
C VAL A 91 -11.03 -1.25 -0.91
N ALA A 92 -9.71 -1.14 -0.79
CA ALA A 92 -8.95 0.00 -1.32
C ALA A 92 -8.40 -0.20 -2.75
N SER A 93 -8.92 -1.18 -3.50
CA SER A 93 -8.50 -1.45 -4.88
C SER A 93 -9.30 -0.62 -5.89
N LEU A 94 -8.71 -0.27 -7.05
CA LEU A 94 -9.47 0.39 -8.13
C LEU A 94 -10.60 -0.47 -8.66
N LEU A 95 -10.45 -1.79 -8.63
CA LEU A 95 -11.52 -2.71 -9.01
C LEU A 95 -12.82 -2.44 -8.20
N ASN A 96 -12.71 -2.08 -6.93
CA ASN A 96 -13.89 -1.73 -6.12
C ASN A 96 -14.56 -0.44 -6.61
N LEU A 97 -13.78 0.57 -6.99
CA LEU A 97 -14.31 1.82 -7.55
C LEU A 97 -14.97 1.60 -8.92
N GLU A 98 -14.33 0.81 -9.79
CA GLU A 98 -14.88 0.40 -11.08
C GLU A 98 -16.21 -0.35 -10.91
N GLN A 99 -16.31 -1.24 -9.91
CA GLN A 99 -17.55 -1.93 -9.56
C GLN A 99 -18.66 -0.97 -9.11
N LEU A 100 -18.33 0.05 -8.31
CA LEU A 100 -19.30 1.09 -7.92
C LEU A 100 -19.81 1.87 -9.14
N TYR A 101 -18.93 2.23 -10.07
CA TYR A 101 -19.31 2.88 -11.32
C TYR A 101 -20.18 1.97 -12.20
N GLN A 102 -19.78 0.71 -12.35
CA GLN A 102 -20.50 -0.27 -13.16
C GLN A 102 -21.91 -0.53 -12.60
N ALA A 103 -22.04 -0.68 -11.28
CA ALA A 103 -23.33 -0.86 -10.61
C ALA A 103 -24.27 0.34 -10.81
N ALA A 104 -23.72 1.53 -10.99
CA ALA A 104 -24.47 2.75 -11.31
C ALA A 104 -24.65 2.98 -12.82
N GLY A 105 -24.25 2.03 -13.68
CA GLY A 105 -24.35 2.15 -15.13
C GLY A 105 -23.41 3.18 -15.75
N MET A 106 -22.32 3.53 -15.06
CA MET A 106 -21.34 4.52 -15.50
C MET A 106 -20.14 3.85 -16.19
N ASP A 107 -19.41 4.64 -16.99
CA ASP A 107 -18.16 4.22 -17.61
C ASP A 107 -17.06 4.02 -16.54
N ILE A 108 -16.51 2.81 -16.47
CA ILE A 108 -15.47 2.43 -15.50
C ILE A 108 -14.12 3.10 -15.77
N THR A 109 -13.85 3.50 -17.02
CA THR A 109 -12.56 4.10 -17.41
C THR A 109 -12.33 5.48 -16.78
N ALA A 110 -13.39 6.07 -16.20
CA ALA A 110 -13.32 7.34 -15.48
C ALA A 110 -12.31 7.35 -14.32
N VAL A 111 -11.93 6.17 -13.75
CA VAL A 111 -10.89 6.07 -12.70
C VAL A 111 -9.53 6.64 -13.13
N ALA A 112 -9.24 6.60 -14.43
CA ALA A 112 -7.97 7.03 -14.99
C ALA A 112 -7.92 8.51 -15.35
N ASP A 113 -9.04 9.25 -15.27
CA ASP A 113 -9.12 10.65 -15.68
C ASP A 113 -9.90 11.54 -14.68
N GLU A 114 -10.17 12.78 -15.08
CA GLU A 114 -10.78 13.79 -14.22
C GLU A 114 -12.29 13.56 -13.98
N ARG A 115 -12.95 12.70 -14.79
CA ARG A 115 -14.37 12.37 -14.63
C ARG A 115 -14.64 11.75 -13.25
N ALA A 116 -13.69 10.99 -12.69
CA ALA A 116 -13.81 10.44 -11.34
C ALA A 116 -14.18 11.49 -10.27
N LEU A 117 -13.81 12.76 -10.47
CA LEU A 117 -14.10 13.85 -9.53
C LEU A 117 -15.22 14.77 -10.02
N GLN A 118 -16.03 14.35 -10.98
CA GLN A 118 -17.12 15.13 -11.55
C GLN A 118 -18.45 14.38 -11.41
N SER A 119 -19.56 15.11 -11.44
CA SER A 119 -20.87 14.49 -11.51
C SER A 119 -21.01 13.71 -12.83
N PRO A 120 -21.59 12.50 -12.83
CA PRO A 120 -22.19 11.78 -11.69
C PRO A 120 -21.23 10.88 -10.89
N TRP A 121 -19.98 10.65 -11.33
CA TRP A 121 -19.03 9.73 -10.68
C TRP A 121 -18.64 10.12 -9.26
N ARG A 122 -18.51 11.43 -8.99
CA ARG A 122 -18.03 12.00 -7.73
C ARG A 122 -18.58 11.33 -6.48
N THR A 123 -19.89 11.09 -6.42
CA THR A 123 -20.54 10.50 -5.23
C THR A 123 -20.00 9.09 -4.94
N HIS A 124 -19.78 8.28 -5.97
CA HIS A 124 -19.23 6.93 -5.83
C HIS A 124 -17.74 6.96 -5.50
N THR A 125 -17.02 7.91 -6.08
CA THR A 125 -15.60 8.16 -5.78
C THR A 125 -15.40 8.57 -4.33
N GLU A 126 -16.20 9.51 -3.82
CA GLU A 126 -16.12 9.97 -2.44
C GLU A 126 -16.41 8.83 -1.45
N ALA A 127 -17.41 7.98 -1.73
CA ALA A 127 -17.69 6.80 -0.92
C ALA A 127 -16.50 5.81 -0.91
N TRP A 128 -15.90 5.53 -2.07
CA TRP A 128 -14.72 4.67 -2.14
C TRP A 128 -13.50 5.30 -1.43
N LEU A 129 -13.28 6.60 -1.59
CA LEU A 129 -12.18 7.32 -0.95
C LEU A 129 -12.24 7.20 0.57
N ASP A 130 -13.43 7.31 1.17
CA ASP A 130 -13.63 7.19 2.61
C ASP A 130 -13.23 5.80 3.12
N GLU A 131 -13.68 4.73 2.47
CA GLU A 131 -13.36 3.35 2.84
C GLU A 131 -11.89 3.02 2.57
N ALA A 132 -11.38 3.39 1.39
CA ALA A 132 -10.01 3.11 0.99
C ALA A 132 -9.00 3.83 1.89
N ALA A 133 -9.23 5.10 2.19
CA ALA A 133 -8.39 5.88 3.10
C ALA A 133 -8.38 5.30 4.51
N ALA A 134 -9.54 4.87 5.04
CA ALA A 134 -9.61 4.22 6.35
C ALA A 134 -8.80 2.92 6.40
N ALA A 135 -8.93 2.08 5.37
CA ALA A 135 -8.20 0.81 5.28
C ALA A 135 -6.68 1.03 5.17
N VAL A 136 -6.24 1.98 4.34
CA VAL A 136 -4.82 2.31 4.20
C VAL A 136 -4.28 2.95 5.50
N ALA A 137 -5.03 3.81 6.18
CA ALA A 137 -4.62 4.42 7.44
C ALA A 137 -4.31 3.36 8.52
N LEU A 138 -5.11 2.28 8.60
CA LEU A 138 -4.82 1.16 9.49
C LEU A 138 -3.47 0.50 9.18
N ALA A 139 -3.19 0.25 7.90
CA ALA A 139 -1.90 -0.32 7.49
C ALA A 139 -0.74 0.62 7.81
N VAL A 140 -0.90 1.93 7.58
CA VAL A 140 0.11 2.95 7.90
C VAL A 140 0.40 3.01 9.40
N ASN A 141 -0.63 3.09 10.24
CA ASN A 141 -0.48 3.10 11.69
C ASN A 141 0.22 1.82 12.16
N SER A 142 -0.22 0.66 11.67
CA SER A 142 0.38 -0.64 12.02
C SER A 142 1.85 -0.71 11.63
N ALA A 143 2.21 -0.21 10.45
CA ALA A 143 3.59 -0.16 9.98
C ALA A 143 4.44 0.79 10.83
N ALA A 144 3.92 1.97 11.18
CA ALA A 144 4.61 2.91 12.07
C ALA A 144 4.92 2.29 13.43
N CYS A 145 3.95 1.60 14.03
CA CYS A 145 4.13 0.92 15.33
C CYS A 145 5.19 -0.19 15.29
N LEU A 146 5.43 -0.82 14.14
CA LEU A 146 6.36 -1.95 14.01
C LEU A 146 7.74 -1.55 13.51
N LEU A 147 7.82 -0.49 12.70
CA LEU A 147 9.00 -0.24 11.85
C LEU A 147 9.59 1.16 11.99
N ASP A 148 8.89 2.11 12.63
CA ASP A 148 9.34 3.51 12.77
C ASP A 148 9.80 4.13 11.45
N LEU A 149 8.85 4.27 10.51
CA LEU A 149 9.13 4.69 9.14
C LEU A 149 9.21 6.22 9.01
N GLU A 150 10.08 6.71 8.12
CA GLU A 150 10.16 8.14 7.81
C GLU A 150 8.89 8.62 7.09
N CYS A 151 8.40 7.83 6.12
CA CYS A 151 7.26 8.22 5.32
C CYS A 151 6.45 7.03 4.79
N VAL A 152 5.28 7.37 4.27
CA VAL A 152 4.46 6.52 3.41
C VAL A 152 4.33 7.21 2.07
N ILE A 153 4.61 6.48 0.99
CA ILE A 153 4.45 6.98 -0.38
C ILE A 153 3.21 6.33 -1.00
N LEU A 154 2.24 7.15 -1.37
CA LEU A 154 0.99 6.73 -2.02
C LEU A 154 1.06 7.01 -3.53
N ASP A 155 0.98 5.94 -4.31
CA ASP A 155 1.03 5.99 -5.77
C ASP A 155 0.00 5.03 -6.38
N GLY A 156 -0.22 5.11 -7.69
CA GLY A 156 -1.20 4.24 -8.33
C GLY A 156 -1.48 4.53 -9.80
N SER A 157 -2.37 3.71 -10.37
CA SER A 157 -2.80 3.77 -11.77
C SER A 157 -4.09 4.57 -11.95
N PHE A 158 -4.09 5.83 -11.47
CA PHE A 158 -5.24 6.73 -11.53
C PHE A 158 -4.83 8.17 -11.89
N SER A 159 -5.81 9.04 -12.14
CA SER A 159 -5.56 10.45 -12.43
C SER A 159 -4.86 11.17 -11.25
N ARG A 160 -4.11 12.23 -11.55
CA ARG A 160 -3.48 13.08 -10.51
C ARG A 160 -4.52 13.73 -9.60
N GLY A 161 -5.69 14.07 -10.16
CA GLY A 161 -6.84 14.53 -9.37
C GLY A 161 -7.26 13.50 -8.33
N LEU A 162 -7.49 12.25 -8.75
CA LEU A 162 -7.90 11.16 -7.84
C LEU A 162 -6.80 10.83 -6.81
N GLN A 163 -5.52 10.83 -7.22
CA GLN A 163 -4.39 10.67 -6.30
C GLN A 163 -4.42 11.71 -5.18
N ALA A 164 -4.59 12.99 -5.53
CA ALA A 164 -4.63 14.07 -4.56
C ALA A 164 -5.87 13.97 -3.65
N ALA A 165 -7.00 13.49 -4.17
CA ALA A 165 -8.20 13.24 -3.38
C ALA A 165 -7.98 12.09 -2.36
N LEU A 166 -7.38 10.99 -2.78
CA LEU A 166 -7.03 9.87 -1.90
C LEU A 166 -6.00 10.27 -0.85
N GLN A 167 -5.00 11.08 -1.22
CA GLN A 167 -4.03 11.60 -0.26
C GLN A 167 -4.69 12.46 0.82
N ARG A 168 -5.63 13.35 0.45
CA ARG A 168 -6.39 14.16 1.44
C ARG A 168 -7.27 13.29 2.34
N ALA A 169 -7.98 12.33 1.76
CA ALA A 169 -8.82 11.41 2.53
C ALA A 169 -7.99 10.57 3.51
N LEU A 170 -6.82 10.08 3.06
CA LEU A 170 -5.88 9.34 3.90
C LEU A 170 -5.30 10.19 5.03
N ASP A 171 -4.93 11.44 4.75
CA ASP A 171 -4.42 12.35 5.78
C ASP A 171 -5.45 12.59 6.89
N ALA A 172 -6.72 12.83 6.51
CA ALA A 172 -7.83 12.94 7.45
C ALA A 172 -8.12 11.63 8.19
N ALA A 173 -7.96 10.47 7.52
CA ALA A 173 -8.14 9.17 8.15
C ALA A 173 -7.07 8.87 9.21
N LEU A 174 -5.83 9.29 8.99
CA LEU A 174 -4.71 9.16 9.91
C LEU A 174 -4.86 10.04 11.16
N ASP A 175 -5.58 11.17 11.07
CA ASP A 175 -5.89 12.03 12.23
C ASP A 175 -6.83 11.36 13.24
N ARG A 176 -7.47 10.24 12.87
CA ARG A 176 -8.34 9.46 13.77
C ARG A 176 -7.57 8.51 14.69
N TYR A 177 -6.28 8.31 14.47
CA TYR A 177 -5.42 7.46 15.30
C TYR A 177 -4.76 8.27 16.41
N SER A 178 -4.53 7.62 17.57
CA SER A 178 -3.64 8.16 18.59
C SER A 178 -2.19 7.85 18.23
N TRP A 179 -1.37 8.88 18.14
CA TRP A 179 0.08 8.79 17.88
C TRP A 179 0.91 8.90 19.18
N GLU A 180 0.28 8.69 20.34
CA GLU A 180 1.02 8.64 21.60
C GLU A 180 1.95 7.41 21.61
N GLY A 181 3.25 7.65 21.81
CA GLY A 181 4.27 6.59 21.83
C GLY A 181 4.74 6.09 20.45
N VAL A 182 4.26 6.68 19.35
CA VAL A 182 4.71 6.35 17.98
C VAL A 182 4.70 7.59 17.09
N THR A 183 5.72 7.78 16.27
CA THR A 183 5.79 8.93 15.35
C THR A 183 4.91 8.69 14.12
N ARG A 184 4.07 9.67 13.76
CA ARG A 184 3.31 9.64 12.50
C ARG A 184 4.27 9.78 11.31
N PRO A 185 4.32 8.82 10.37
CA PRO A 185 5.13 8.96 9.17
C PRO A 185 4.55 10.03 8.25
N GLN A 186 5.42 10.75 7.53
CA GLN A 186 4.97 11.74 6.56
C GLN A 186 4.24 11.06 5.39
N LEU A 187 3.09 11.59 4.97
CA LEU A 187 2.40 11.10 3.77
C LEU A 187 2.86 11.86 2.52
N LEU A 188 3.39 11.14 1.54
CA LEU A 188 3.88 11.69 0.28
C LEU A 188 3.14 11.07 -0.91
N ALA A 189 2.90 11.86 -1.95
CA ALA A 189 2.49 11.33 -3.25
C ALA A 189 3.66 10.54 -3.87
N GLY A 190 3.38 9.53 -4.68
CA GLY A 190 4.36 8.89 -5.56
C GLY A 190 4.71 9.77 -6.76
N ALA A 191 5.90 9.56 -7.32
CA ALA A 191 6.38 10.31 -8.47
C ALA A 191 6.03 9.61 -9.79
N ILE A 192 6.05 8.27 -9.79
CA ILE A 192 6.05 7.47 -11.02
C ILE A 192 4.64 7.26 -11.60
N GLY A 193 3.65 6.86 -10.79
CA GLY A 193 2.28 6.64 -11.26
C GLY A 193 2.09 5.32 -12.00
N SER A 194 1.25 5.32 -13.05
CA SER A 194 0.81 4.12 -13.78
C SER A 194 1.95 3.27 -14.36
N ASP A 195 3.07 3.90 -14.73
CA ASP A 195 4.21 3.21 -15.34
C ASP A 195 5.13 2.53 -14.32
N ALA A 196 4.86 2.67 -13.02
CA ALA A 196 5.75 2.20 -11.96
C ALA A 196 6.05 0.71 -12.05
N ARG A 197 5.07 -0.13 -12.36
CA ARG A 197 5.26 -1.57 -12.50
C ARG A 197 6.23 -1.91 -13.64
N ALA A 198 6.03 -1.30 -14.81
CA ALA A 198 6.85 -1.53 -15.99
C ALA A 198 8.28 -1.01 -15.81
N LEU A 199 8.43 0.22 -15.31
CA LEU A 199 9.73 0.82 -14.99
C LEU A 199 10.47 0.02 -13.92
N GLY A 200 9.74 -0.41 -12.90
CA GLY A 200 10.25 -1.23 -11.81
C GLY A 200 10.85 -2.55 -12.28
N GLY A 201 10.11 -3.27 -13.14
CA GLY A 201 10.58 -4.53 -13.73
C GLY A 201 11.84 -4.34 -14.59
N ALA A 202 11.95 -3.22 -15.31
CA ALA A 202 13.14 -2.88 -16.10
C ALA A 202 14.34 -2.49 -15.22
N LEU A 203 14.11 -1.83 -14.08
CA LEU A 203 15.14 -1.39 -13.16
C LEU A 203 15.60 -2.47 -12.19
N LEU A 204 14.82 -3.53 -12.01
CA LEU A 204 15.10 -4.59 -11.04
C LEU A 204 16.49 -5.24 -11.22
N PRO A 205 16.93 -5.66 -12.42
CA PRO A 205 18.27 -6.23 -12.59
C PRO A 205 19.39 -5.24 -12.26
N LEU A 206 19.18 -3.94 -12.51
CA LEU A 206 20.16 -2.92 -12.14
C LEU A 206 20.21 -2.75 -10.63
N HIS A 207 19.06 -2.69 -9.96
CA HIS A 207 19.01 -2.58 -8.52
C HIS A 207 19.61 -3.81 -7.82
N ALA A 208 19.27 -5.03 -8.26
CA ALA A 208 19.78 -6.26 -7.65
C ALA A 208 21.32 -6.41 -7.75
N ASN A 209 21.93 -5.92 -8.83
CA ASN A 209 23.36 -6.10 -9.07
C ASN A 209 24.23 -4.89 -8.66
N PHE A 210 23.64 -3.70 -8.53
CA PHE A 210 24.39 -2.47 -8.26
C PHE A 210 23.88 -1.65 -7.07
N ALA A 211 22.87 -2.12 -6.34
CA ALA A 211 22.53 -1.51 -5.05
C ALA A 211 23.70 -1.69 -4.06
N PRO A 212 24.05 -0.64 -3.29
CA PRO A 212 25.17 -0.71 -2.35
C PRO A 212 24.86 -1.68 -1.20
N ASP A 213 25.28 -2.93 -1.32
CA ASP A 213 25.14 -3.95 -0.28
C ASP A 213 26.23 -3.77 0.80
N ARG A 214 25.83 -3.33 1.99
CA ARG A 214 26.71 -3.22 3.16
C ARG A 214 26.93 -4.57 3.87
N ALA A 215 26.13 -5.60 3.59
CA ALA A 215 26.26 -6.91 4.22
C ALA A 215 27.47 -7.70 3.71
N LEU A 216 28.02 -7.33 2.55
CA LEU A 216 29.25 -7.91 2.01
C LEU A 216 30.48 -7.68 2.91
N PHE A 217 30.43 -6.73 3.85
CA PHE A 217 31.54 -6.42 4.77
C PHE A 217 31.47 -7.12 6.14
N LEU A 218 30.42 -7.88 6.46
CA LEU A 218 30.18 -8.38 7.83
C LEU A 218 30.20 -9.91 8.02
N LYS A 219 30.85 -10.65 7.12
CA LYS A 219 31.27 -12.03 7.43
C LYS A 219 32.78 -12.17 7.34
N ILE A 220 33.44 -11.84 8.46
CA ILE A 220 34.69 -12.48 8.86
C ILE A 220 34.36 -13.37 10.06
N ALA A 221 34.90 -14.58 10.01
CA ALA A 221 34.55 -15.81 10.72
C ALA A 221 34.40 -15.71 12.24
N ALA A 222 33.59 -16.63 12.78
CA ALA A 222 33.98 -17.39 13.96
C ALA A 222 33.83 -18.88 13.58
N GLU A 223 34.96 -19.60 13.64
CA GLU A 223 35.04 -21.07 13.56
C GLU A 223 34.33 -21.73 14.74
#